data_AF-A0A527YNR4-F1
#
_entry.id   AF-A0A527YNR4-F1
#
_cell.length_a   1.000
_cell.length_b   1.000
_cell.length_c   1.000
_cell.angle_alpha   90.00
_cell.angle_beta   90.00
_cell.angle_gamma   90.00
#
_symmetry.space_group_name_H-M   'P 1'
#
loop_
_entity.id
_entity.type
_entity.pdbx_description
1 polymer ?
#
loop_
_entity_poly.entity_id
_entity_poly.type
_entity_poly.pdbx_seq_one_letter_code
_entity_poly.pdbx_strand_id
1 'polypeptide(L)' 'DSVSAVVRAHYMPLYSRLGPYPLALLDNAAVTRKRKVFEYWAHEASFLPVETYPLMRWRMERAERGEEMY' A
#
# COMPACT_ATOMS: atom_id res chain seq x y z
N ASP A 1 6.10 -21.64 -20.70
CA ASP A 1 6.28 -21.71 -19.25
C ASP A 1 5.18 -20.88 -18.61
N SER A 2 4.24 -21.53 -17.93
CA SER A 2 3.00 -20.88 -17.44
C SER A 2 3.12 -20.71 -15.93
N VAL A 3 3.24 -19.47 -15.46
CA VAL A 3 3.24 -19.18 -14.02
C VAL A 3 1.80 -19.27 -13.50
N SER A 4 1.54 -20.22 -12.58
CA SER A 4 0.20 -20.46 -12.01
C SER A 4 -0.01 -19.80 -10.64
N ALA A 5 1.02 -19.17 -10.08
CA ALA A 5 0.97 -18.55 -8.76
C ALA A 5 1.23 -17.05 -8.86
N VAL A 6 0.25 -16.25 -8.47
CA VAL A 6 0.34 -14.78 -8.39
C VAL A 6 0.03 -14.37 -6.95
N VAL A 7 0.79 -13.38 -6.45
CA VAL A 7 0.57 -12.78 -5.13
C VAL A 7 0.57 -11.26 -5.27
N ARG A 8 0.00 -10.54 -4.28
CA ARG A 8 0.05 -9.07 -4.27
C ARG A 8 1.49 -8.59 -4.26
N ALA A 9 1.80 -7.59 -5.09
CA ALA A 9 3.14 -7.01 -5.20
C ALA A 9 3.67 -6.52 -3.83
N HIS A 10 2.80 -5.98 -2.99
CA HIS A 10 3.16 -5.44 -1.68
C HIS A 10 3.76 -6.45 -0.69
N TYR A 11 3.58 -7.76 -0.91
CA TYR A 11 4.19 -8.76 -0.03
C TYR A 11 5.71 -8.89 -0.25
N MET A 12 6.18 -8.67 -1.48
CA MET A 12 7.56 -8.89 -1.87
C MET A 12 8.55 -7.93 -1.19
N PRO A 13 8.31 -6.60 -1.13
CA PRO A 13 9.22 -5.69 -0.43
C PRO A 13 9.46 -6.05 1.04
N LEU A 14 8.42 -6.51 1.74
CA LEU A 14 8.53 -6.89 3.14
C LEU A 14 9.27 -8.23 3.30
N TYR A 15 8.98 -9.20 2.42
CA TYR A 15 9.68 -10.49 2.39
C TYR A 15 11.18 -10.32 2.14
N SER A 16 11.58 -9.49 1.18
CA SER A 16 12.99 -9.23 0.89
C SER A 16 13.77 -8.63 2.07
N ARG A 17 13.09 -7.97 3.01
CA ARG A 17 13.70 -7.33 4.19
C ARG A 17 13.69 -8.21 5.43
N LEU A 18 12.60 -8.95 5.65
CA LEU A 18 12.37 -9.70 6.89
C LEU A 18 12.52 -11.22 6.71
N GLY A 19 12.63 -11.70 5.48
CA GLY A 19 12.45 -13.12 5.16
C GLY A 19 10.97 -13.54 5.27
N PRO A 20 10.70 -14.84 5.45
CA PRO A 20 9.34 -15.35 5.66
C PRO A 20 8.67 -14.66 6.85
N TYR A 21 7.49 -14.09 6.61
CA TYR A 21 6.65 -13.47 7.63
C TYR A 21 5.18 -13.85 7.43
N PRO A 22 4.34 -13.78 8.47
CA PRO A 22 2.91 -14.02 8.31
C PRO A 22 2.26 -12.90 7.47
N LEU A 23 1.77 -13.21 6.27
CA LEU A 23 1.13 -12.22 5.37
C LEU A 23 -0.05 -11.49 6.04
N ALA A 24 -0.75 -12.19 6.95
CA ALA A 24 -1.82 -11.63 7.77
C ALA A 24 -1.38 -10.39 8.57
N LEU A 25 -0.09 -10.23 8.88
CA LEU A 25 0.42 -9.03 9.53
C LEU A 25 0.26 -7.80 8.64
N LEU A 26 0.58 -7.90 7.35
CA LEU A 26 0.40 -6.81 6.40
C LEU A 26 -1.09 -6.57 6.11
N ASP A 27 -1.86 -7.64 5.95
CA ASP A 27 -3.30 -7.53 5.69
C ASP A 27 -4.04 -6.87 6.86
N ASN A 28 -3.70 -7.24 8.10
CA ASN A 28 -4.27 -6.62 9.28
C ASN A 28 -3.91 -5.13 9.39
N ALA A 29 -2.68 -4.78 9.03
CA ALA A 29 -2.22 -3.40 9.03
C ALA A 29 -2.89 -2.54 7.95
N ALA A 30 -3.35 -3.11 6.85
CA ALA A 30 -3.97 -2.37 5.74
C ALA A 30 -5.51 -2.35 5.80
N VAL A 31 -6.14 -3.46 6.19
CA VAL A 31 -7.59 -3.68 5.95
C VAL A 31 -8.45 -3.48 7.19
N THR A 32 -7.90 -3.66 8.41
CA THR A 32 -8.72 -3.64 9.63
C THR A 32 -9.18 -2.23 10.01
N ARG A 33 -10.17 -2.15 10.91
CA ARG A 33 -10.64 -0.87 11.49
C ARG A 33 -9.52 -0.09 12.21
N LYS A 34 -8.47 -0.79 12.65
CA LYS A 34 -7.24 -0.22 13.25
C LYS A 34 -6.05 -0.29 12.27
N ARG A 35 -6.31 -0.11 10.97
CA ARG A 35 -5.26 -0.04 9.95
C ARG A 35 -4.21 0.99 10.34
N LYS A 36 -2.96 0.58 10.15
CA LYS A 36 -1.76 1.38 10.37
C LYS A 36 -1.22 1.96 9.07
N VAL A 37 -1.61 1.39 7.92
CA VAL A 37 -1.19 1.86 6.61
C VAL A 37 -2.37 2.02 5.65
N PHE A 38 -2.19 2.87 4.64
CA PHE A 38 -3.09 3.03 3.50
C PHE A 38 -2.29 2.98 2.20
N GLU A 39 -2.93 2.61 1.09
CA GLU A 39 -2.30 2.61 -0.23
C GLU A 39 -2.36 4.02 -0.84
N TYR A 40 -1.22 4.52 -1.32
CA TYR A 40 -1.07 5.82 -1.96
C TYR A 40 -0.02 5.76 -3.07
N TRP A 41 -0.23 6.44 -4.18
CA TRP A 41 0.70 6.43 -5.32
C TRP A 41 1.85 7.44 -5.14
N ALA A 42 2.62 7.29 -4.06
CA ALA A 42 3.83 8.08 -3.89
C ALA A 42 4.89 7.71 -4.96
N HIS A 43 5.03 6.41 -5.21
CA HIS A 43 5.90 5.81 -6.22
C HIS A 43 5.32 4.40 -6.47
N GLU A 44 4.40 4.27 -7.44
CA GLU A 44 3.73 3.00 -7.81
C GLU A 44 2.94 2.30 -6.67
N ALA A 45 1.82 2.90 -6.22
CA ALA A 45 0.90 2.33 -5.22
C ALA A 45 1.60 1.75 -3.96
N SER A 46 2.21 2.62 -3.15
CA SER A 46 2.94 2.28 -1.93
C SER A 46 2.05 2.29 -0.68
N PHE A 47 2.38 1.46 0.32
CA PHE A 47 1.79 1.58 1.66
C PHE A 47 2.46 2.73 2.43
N LEU A 48 1.66 3.68 2.91
CA LEU A 48 2.08 4.78 3.77
C LEU A 48 1.44 4.68 5.17
N PRO A 49 2.11 5.14 6.23
CA PRO A 49 1.49 5.25 7.56
C PRO A 49 0.24 6.11 7.52
N VAL A 50 -0.83 5.71 8.22
CA VAL A 50 -2.10 6.47 8.25
C VAL A 50 -1.92 7.89 8.81
N GLU A 51 -0.90 8.11 9.64
CA GLU A 51 -0.53 9.41 10.19
C GLU A 51 -0.05 10.39 9.11
N THR A 52 0.40 9.88 7.96
CA THR A 52 0.80 10.68 6.80
C THR A 52 -0.41 11.15 5.97
N TYR A 53 -1.61 10.59 6.19
CA TYR A 53 -2.81 10.93 5.43
C TYR A 53 -3.12 12.43 5.38
N PRO A 54 -3.09 13.20 6.49
CA PRO A 54 -3.35 14.64 6.44
C PRO A 54 -2.38 15.41 5.54
N LEU A 55 -1.14 14.93 5.39
CA LEU A 55 -0.11 15.57 4.56
C LEU A 55 -0.33 15.31 3.07
N MET A 56 -1.00 14.21 2.72
CA MET A 56 -1.24 13.78 1.34
C MET A 56 -2.63 14.17 0.82
N ARG A 57 -3.55 14.57 1.72
CA ARG A 57 -4.95 14.86 1.39
C ARG A 57 -5.11 15.81 0.20
N TRP A 58 -4.34 16.90 0.15
CA TRP A 58 -4.44 17.89 -0.93
C TRP A 58 -4.09 17.31 -2.31
N ARG A 59 -3.13 16.36 -2.38
CA ARG A 59 -2.80 15.66 -3.64
C ARG A 59 -3.91 14.69 -4.03
N MET A 60 -4.45 13.96 -3.06
CA MET A 60 -5.57 13.05 -3.28
C MET A 60 -6.79 13.81 -3.82
N GLU A 61 -7.12 14.98 -3.25
CA GLU A 61 -8.20 15.85 -3.72
C GLU A 61 -7.96 16.39 -5.14
N ARG A 62 -6.72 16.71 -5.51
CA ARG A 62 -6.37 17.12 -6.88
C ARG A 62 -6.52 15.96 -7.86
N ALA A 63 -6.10 14.77 -7.45
CA ALA A 63 -6.27 13.57 -8.24
C ALA A 63 -7.75 13.15 -8.37
N GLU A 64 -8.59 13.35 -7.35
CA GLU A 64 -10.06 13.16 -7.42
C GLU A 64 -10.68 14.02 -8.53
N ARG A 65 -10.14 15.23 -8.72
CA ARG A 65 -10.58 16.18 -9.76
C ARG A 65 -9.92 15.94 -11.12
N GLY A 66 -9.03 14.96 -11.25
CA GLY A 66 -8.30 14.68 -12.49
C GLY A 66 -7.21 15.70 -12.83
N GLU A 67 -6.80 16.53 -11.87
CA GLU A 67 -5.76 17.55 -12.05
C GLU A 67 -4.33 16.99 -11.92
N GLU A 68 -4.20 15.77 -11.42
CA GLU A 68 -2.96 15.03 -11.23
C GLU A 68 -3.26 13.52 -11.30
N MET A 69 -2.34 12.71 -11.82
CA MET A 69 -2.53 11.26 -11.84
C MET A 69 -2.34 10.71 -10.43
N TYR A 70 -3.28 9.87 -9.99
CA TYR A 70 -3.31 9.30 -8.65
C TYR A 70 -2.04 8.61 -8.24
#